data_AF-X0ZIN7-F1
#
_entry.id   AF-X0ZIN7-F1
#
_cell.length_a   1.000
_cell.length_b   1.000
_cell.length_c   1.000
_cell.angle_alpha   90.00
_cell.angle_beta   90.00
_cell.angle_gamma   90.00
#
_symmetry.space_group_name_H-M   'P 1'
#
loop_
_entity.id
_entity.type
_entity.pdbx_description
1 polymer ?
#
loop_
_entity_poly.entity_id
_entity_poly.type
_entity_poly.pdbx_seq_one_letter_code
_entity_poly.pdbx_strand_id
1 'polypeptide(L)'
;MKYIKSFIEKNNENLKLFLKINSTIFPIITIIYLLLLIINQFWNKIFQEYLNINTIFILLLISGALFLIPITKEEKKVSQIRKLERKDIFIFLIMGLICSVLVWVKIKDFGTISYIISGIVGLITLFLSILIFYD
;
A
#
# COMPACT_ATOMS: atom_id res chain seq x y z
N MET A 1 12.21 -1.07 31.73
CA MET A 1 13.01 -0.71 30.52
C MET A 1 14.27 -1.55 30.32
N LYS A 2 15.02 -1.95 31.37
CA LYS A 2 16.25 -2.76 31.27
C LYS A 2 16.04 -4.21 30.78
N TYR A 3 14.92 -4.83 31.16
CA TYR A 3 14.59 -6.22 30.80
C TYR A 3 14.18 -6.39 29.32
N ILE A 4 13.49 -5.42 28.74
CA ILE A 4 13.12 -5.43 27.31
C ILE A 4 14.40 -5.38 26.46
N LYS A 5 15.38 -4.58 26.89
CA LYS A 5 16.67 -4.44 26.20
C LYS A 5 17.47 -5.75 26.20
N SER A 6 17.51 -6.49 27.31
CA SER A 6 18.24 -7.77 27.37
C SER A 6 17.53 -8.94 26.68
N PHE A 7 16.20 -8.90 26.55
CA PHE A 7 15.45 -9.92 25.79
C PHE A 7 15.66 -9.75 24.28
N ILE A 8 15.72 -8.50 23.80
CA ILE A 8 16.06 -8.14 22.42
C ILE A 8 17.50 -8.57 22.08
N GLU A 9 18.42 -8.47 23.04
CA GLU A 9 19.85 -8.77 22.85
C GLU A 9 20.14 -10.29 22.80
N LYS A 10 19.39 -11.11 23.55
CA LYS A 10 19.53 -12.58 23.56
C LYS A 10 18.82 -13.28 22.41
N ASN A 11 17.74 -12.68 21.87
CA ASN A 11 16.95 -13.24 20.76
C ASN A 11 17.16 -12.50 19.43
N ASN A 12 18.24 -11.70 19.36
CA ASN A 12 18.52 -10.71 18.31
C ASN A 12 18.60 -11.35 16.91
N GLU A 13 19.16 -12.56 16.80
CA GLU A 13 19.29 -13.24 15.51
C GLU A 13 17.94 -13.75 14.98
N ASN A 14 17.15 -14.40 15.84
CA ASN A 14 15.81 -14.88 15.49
C ASN A 14 14.86 -13.73 15.13
N LEU A 15 14.91 -12.63 15.90
CA LEU A 15 14.15 -11.41 15.61
C LEU A 15 14.57 -10.77 14.29
N LYS A 16 15.88 -10.70 14.02
CA LYS A 16 16.41 -10.15 12.77
C LYS A 16 16.02 -11.01 11.56
N LEU A 17 16.03 -12.34 11.69
CA LEU A 17 15.56 -13.27 10.67
C LEU A 17 14.04 -13.11 10.43
N PHE A 18 13.25 -13.03 11.50
CA PHE A 18 11.80 -12.80 11.39
C PHE A 18 11.47 -11.49 10.68
N LEU A 19 12.13 -10.39 11.05
CA LEU A 19 11.95 -9.09 10.39
C LEU A 19 12.35 -9.13 8.91
N LYS A 20 13.42 -9.88 8.56
CA LYS A 20 13.87 -10.04 7.18
C LYS A 20 12.93 -10.90 6.32
N ILE A 21 12.32 -11.93 6.93
CA ILE A 21 11.28 -12.74 6.28
C ILE A 21 10.03 -11.87 6.07
N ASN A 22 9.59 -11.16 7.11
CA ASN A 22 8.47 -10.22 7.02
C ASN A 22 8.73 -9.15 5.95
N SER A 23 9.95 -8.61 5.86
CA SER A 23 10.28 -7.60 4.86
C SER A 23 10.18 -8.10 3.41
N THR A 24 10.42 -9.39 3.20
CA THR A 24 10.33 -10.01 1.86
C THR A 24 8.90 -10.40 1.51
N ILE A 25 8.14 -10.90 2.48
CA ILE A 25 6.79 -11.44 2.27
C ILE A 25 5.73 -10.32 2.27
N PHE A 26 5.93 -9.26 3.05
CA PHE A 26 4.95 -8.19 3.22
C PHE A 26 4.51 -7.51 1.91
N PRO A 27 5.42 -7.17 0.95
CA PRO A 27 4.99 -6.62 -0.33
C PRO A 27 4.07 -7.56 -1.11
N ILE A 28 4.36 -8.86 -1.10
CA ILE A 28 3.57 -9.88 -1.79
C ILE A 28 2.18 -9.98 -1.16
N ILE A 29 2.11 -10.09 0.17
CA ILE A 29 0.83 -10.13 0.90
C ILE A 29 0.04 -8.84 0.69
N THR A 30 0.69 -7.69 0.66
CA THR A 30 0.05 -6.39 0.39
C THR A 30 -0.59 -6.36 -1.00
N ILE A 31 0.11 -6.82 -2.03
CA ILE A 31 -0.44 -6.90 -3.39
C ILE A 31 -1.65 -7.84 -3.43
N ILE A 32 -1.54 -9.02 -2.81
CA ILE A 32 -2.65 -9.98 -2.71
C ILE A 32 -3.84 -9.35 -1.99
N TYR A 33 -3.60 -8.66 -0.87
CA TYR A 33 -4.64 -7.98 -0.11
C TYR A 33 -5.33 -6.88 -0.93
N LEU A 34 -4.58 -6.08 -1.70
CA LEU A 34 -5.14 -5.05 -2.57
C LEU A 34 -6.00 -5.67 -3.68
N LEU A 35 -5.57 -6.76 -4.31
CA LEU A 35 -6.40 -7.51 -5.25
C LEU A 35 -7.67 -8.05 -4.59
N LEU A 36 -7.54 -8.61 -3.38
CA LEU A 36 -8.67 -9.10 -2.60
C LEU A 36 -9.67 -7.98 -2.30
N LEU A 37 -9.17 -6.78 -1.97
CA LEU A 37 -9.98 -5.60 -1.71
C LEU A 37 -10.75 -5.16 -2.96
N ILE A 38 -10.12 -5.19 -4.14
CA ILE A 38 -10.77 -4.93 -5.41
C ILE A 38 -11.89 -5.95 -5.66
N ILE A 39 -11.62 -7.25 -5.48
CA ILE A 39 -12.63 -8.30 -5.70
C ILE A 39 -13.78 -8.15 -4.70
N ASN A 40 -13.48 -7.92 -3.42
CA ASN A 40 -14.48 -7.68 -2.37
C ASN A 40 -15.36 -6.46 -2.71
N GLN A 41 -14.77 -5.44 -3.32
CA GLN A 41 -15.50 -4.25 -3.71
C GLN A 41 -16.60 -4.52 -4.76
N PHE A 42 -16.40 -5.51 -5.63
CA PHE A 42 -17.40 -5.91 -6.63
C PHE A 42 -18.30 -7.05 -6.14
N TRP A 43 -17.80 -7.98 -5.32
CA TRP A 43 -18.50 -9.20 -4.88
C TRP A 43 -18.63 -9.31 -3.35
N ASN A 44 -19.20 -8.27 -2.74
CA ASN A 44 -19.32 -8.11 -1.28
C ASN A 44 -20.00 -9.30 -0.55
N LYS A 45 -20.90 -10.04 -1.22
CA LYS A 45 -21.60 -11.19 -0.62
C LYS A 45 -20.67 -12.35 -0.24
N ILE A 46 -19.66 -12.65 -1.05
CA ILE A 46 -18.78 -13.82 -0.83
C ILE A 46 -17.84 -13.59 0.37
N PHE A 47 -17.44 -12.35 0.61
CA PHE A 47 -16.50 -12.02 1.68
C PHE A 47 -17.16 -11.87 3.04
N GLN A 48 -18.41 -11.42 3.10
CA GLN A 48 -19.13 -11.33 4.38
C GLN A 48 -19.35 -12.70 5.04
N GLU A 49 -19.48 -13.78 4.26
CA GLU A 49 -19.66 -15.14 4.79
C GLU A 49 -18.36 -15.85 5.16
N TYR A 50 -17.26 -15.62 4.44
CA TYR A 50 -16.05 -16.45 4.58
C TYR A 50 -14.79 -15.70 5.03
N LEU A 51 -14.69 -14.38 4.84
CA LEU A 51 -13.45 -13.63 5.05
C LEU A 51 -13.68 -12.20 5.57
N ASN A 52 -13.35 -11.96 6.84
CA ASN A 52 -13.35 -10.61 7.40
C ASN A 52 -12.13 -9.80 6.92
N ILE A 53 -12.33 -9.06 5.82
CA ILE A 53 -11.32 -8.18 5.19
C ILE A 53 -10.71 -7.17 6.17
N ASN A 54 -11.48 -6.69 7.16
CA ASN A 54 -10.97 -5.74 8.16
C ASN A 54 -9.97 -6.42 9.11
N THR A 55 -10.22 -7.66 9.52
CA THR A 55 -9.27 -8.42 10.35
C THR A 55 -7.95 -8.64 9.62
N ILE A 56 -8.02 -9.00 8.33
CA ILE A 56 -6.83 -9.16 7.49
C ILE A 56 -6.09 -7.82 7.35
N PHE A 57 -6.82 -6.72 7.21
CA PHE A 57 -6.23 -5.38 7.15
C PHE A 57 -5.47 -5.01 8.42
N ILE A 58 -6.05 -5.25 9.59
CA ILE A 58 -5.41 -4.96 10.88
C ILE A 58 -4.11 -5.76 11.01
N LEU A 59 -4.13 -7.04 10.63
CA LEU A 59 -2.93 -7.88 10.61
C LEU A 59 -1.86 -7.32 9.65
N LEU A 60 -2.30 -6.86 8.47
CA LEU A 60 -1.42 -6.23 7.48
C LEU A 60 -0.79 -4.94 8.03
N LEU A 61 -1.54 -4.09 8.74
CA LEU A 61 -1.00 -2.88 9.36
C LEU A 61 0.08 -3.19 10.41
N ILE A 62 -0.13 -4.21 11.24
CA ILE A 62 0.86 -4.65 12.23
C ILE A 62 2.12 -5.16 11.52
N SER A 63 1.96 -5.99 10.48
CA SER A 63 3.08 -6.49 9.67
C SER A 63 3.82 -5.35 8.94
N GLY A 64 3.10 -4.33 8.47
CA GLY A 64 3.65 -3.13 7.84
C GLY A 64 4.46 -2.27 8.81
N ALA A 65 3.99 -2.11 10.05
CA ALA A 65 4.77 -1.44 11.09
C ALA A 65 6.10 -2.18 11.36
N LEU A 66 6.08 -3.52 11.35
CA LEU A 66 7.29 -4.34 11.50
C LEU A 66 8.20 -4.30 10.27
N PHE A 67 7.65 -4.17 9.07
CA PHE A 67 8.37 -4.04 7.80
C PHE A 67 9.30 -2.81 7.78
N LEU A 68 8.88 -1.70 8.39
CA LEU A 68 9.64 -0.45 8.41
C LEU A 68 10.93 -0.54 9.27
N ILE A 69 10.91 -1.34 10.33
CA ILE A 69 12.03 -1.45 11.29
C ILE A 69 13.39 -1.80 10.65
N PRO A 70 13.51 -2.85 9.81
CA PRO A 70 14.77 -3.16 9.12
C PRO A 70 15.15 -2.11 8.06
N ILE A 71 14.16 -1.52 7.38
CA ILE A 71 14.36 -0.56 6.28
C ILE A 71 14.94 0.76 6.77
N THR A 72 14.41 1.32 7.88
CA THR A 72 14.94 2.55 8.48
C THR A 72 16.41 2.41 8.94
N LYS A 73 16.89 1.17 9.12
CA LYS A 73 18.29 0.89 9.49
C LYS A 73 19.23 0.86 8.27
N GLU A 74 18.72 0.57 7.08
CA GLU A 74 19.47 0.46 5.82
C GLU A 74 19.37 1.73 4.95
N GLU A 75 18.27 2.49 5.05
CA GLU A 75 17.99 3.71 4.25
C GLU A 75 18.96 4.88 4.47
N LYS A 76 19.78 4.88 5.53
CA LYS A 76 20.83 5.90 5.71
C LYS A 76 21.88 5.94 4.58
N LYS A 77 21.80 5.07 3.57
CA LYS A 77 22.82 4.94 2.51
C LYS A 77 22.36 5.12 1.06
N VAL A 78 21.07 5.33 0.76
CA VAL A 78 20.63 5.39 -0.65
C VAL A 78 19.68 6.55 -0.91
N SER A 79 20.22 7.77 -0.90
CA SER A 79 19.60 8.91 -1.57
C SER A 79 20.19 9.04 -2.98
N GLN A 80 19.74 8.18 -3.89
CA GLN A 80 19.93 8.42 -5.32
C GLN A 80 18.63 9.01 -5.87
N ILE A 81 18.61 10.33 -6.02
CA ILE A 81 17.54 11.07 -6.70
C ILE A 81 17.47 10.52 -8.13
N ARG A 82 16.49 9.65 -8.38
CA ARG A 82 16.25 9.11 -9.72
C ARG A 82 15.56 10.20 -10.53
N LYS A 83 16.12 10.59 -11.68
CA LYS A 83 15.48 11.59 -12.54
C LYS A 83 14.20 11.01 -13.13
N LEU A 84 13.10 11.74 -13.00
CA LEU A 84 11.79 11.40 -13.56
C LEU A 84 11.89 11.31 -15.09
N GLU A 85 11.72 10.12 -15.66
CA GLU A 85 11.75 9.93 -17.10
C GLU A 85 10.35 10.22 -17.67
N ARG A 86 10.25 10.72 -18.92
CA ARG A 86 8.95 11.03 -19.54
C ARG A 86 8.01 9.81 -19.60
N LYS A 87 8.57 8.60 -19.60
CA LYS A 87 7.82 7.34 -19.58
C LYS A 87 7.09 7.13 -18.25
N ASP A 88 7.70 7.51 -17.12
CA ASP A 88 7.09 7.36 -15.80
C ASP A 88 5.87 8.27 -15.64
N ILE A 89 5.98 9.50 -16.16
CA ILE A 89 4.86 10.47 -16.21
C ILE A 89 3.68 9.91 -17.00
N PHE A 90 3.95 9.24 -18.12
CA PHE A 90 2.91 8.62 -18.94
C PHE A 90 2.21 7.48 -18.21
N ILE A 91 2.95 6.67 -17.46
CA ILE A 91 2.40 5.60 -16.62
C ILE A 91 1.50 6.19 -15.53
N PHE A 92 1.94 7.26 -14.85
CA PHE A 92 1.12 7.91 -13.82
C PHE A 92 -0.18 8.50 -14.37
N LEU A 93 -0.14 9.05 -15.58
CA LEU A 93 -1.33 9.59 -16.25
C LEU A 93 -2.33 8.49 -16.58
N ILE A 94 -1.86 7.35 -17.12
CA ILE A 94 -2.69 6.17 -17.36
C ILE A 94 -3.29 5.66 -16.05
N MET A 95 -2.50 5.58 -14.98
CA MET A 95 -2.96 5.09 -13.69
C MET A 95 -4.03 5.99 -13.08
N GLY A 96 -3.87 7.31 -13.18
CA GLY A 96 -4.87 8.30 -12.76
C GLY A 96 -6.18 8.17 -13.54
N LEU A 97 -6.11 7.94 -14.86
CA LEU A 97 -7.29 7.69 -15.70
C LEU A 97 -8.00 6.39 -15.32
N ILE A 98 -7.26 5.30 -15.15
CA ILE A 98 -7.83 4.01 -14.70
C ILE A 98 -8.53 4.20 -13.34
N CYS A 99 -7.90 4.91 -12.41
CA CYS A 99 -8.46 5.18 -11.09
C CYS A 99 -9.75 6.01 -11.18
N SER A 100 -9.75 7.07 -12.01
CA SER A 100 -10.94 7.88 -12.29
C SER A 100 -12.08 7.01 -12.84
N VAL A 101 -11.83 6.17 -13.85
CA VAL A 101 -12.86 5.29 -14.43
C VAL A 101 -13.40 4.30 -13.40
N LEU A 102 -12.53 3.68 -12.59
CA LEU A 102 -12.93 2.75 -11.53
C LEU A 102 -13.84 3.41 -10.50
N VAL A 103 -13.51 4.63 -10.07
CA VAL A 103 -14.34 5.41 -9.15
C VAL A 103 -15.68 5.72 -9.81
N TRP A 104 -15.67 6.23 -11.04
CA TRP A 104 -16.90 6.58 -11.75
C TRP A 104 -17.88 5.41 -11.86
N VAL A 105 -17.42 4.23 -12.28
CA VAL A 105 -18.27 3.02 -12.38
C VAL A 105 -18.97 2.72 -11.06
N LYS A 106 -18.29 2.93 -9.94
CA LYS A 106 -18.77 2.59 -8.60
C LYS A 106 -19.76 3.61 -8.03
N ILE A 107 -19.58 4.89 -8.32
CA ILE A 107 -20.48 5.96 -7.87
C ILE A 107 -21.37 6.48 -9.01
N LYS A 108 -21.54 5.72 -10.09
CA LYS A 108 -22.33 6.16 -11.26
C LYS A 108 -23.77 6.52 -10.88
N ASP A 109 -24.29 5.87 -9.84
CA ASP A 109 -25.66 6.05 -9.36
C ASP A 109 -25.87 7.42 -8.67
N PHE A 110 -24.79 8.14 -8.36
CA PHE A 110 -24.82 9.51 -7.83
C PHE A 110 -25.02 10.59 -8.92
N GLY A 111 -25.25 10.20 -10.17
CA GLY A 111 -25.54 11.13 -11.28
C GLY A 111 -24.35 12.04 -11.62
N THR A 112 -24.62 13.32 -11.92
CA THR A 112 -23.59 14.28 -12.39
C THR A 112 -22.43 14.47 -11.40
N ILE A 113 -22.70 14.33 -10.10
CA ILE A 113 -21.70 14.43 -9.02
C ILE A 113 -20.62 13.34 -9.16
N SER A 114 -20.98 12.20 -9.75
CA SER A 114 -20.08 11.07 -10.00
C SER A 114 -18.86 11.46 -10.85
N TYR A 115 -19.07 12.26 -11.90
CA TYR A 115 -18.00 12.71 -12.79
C TYR A 115 -17.04 13.67 -12.07
N ILE A 116 -17.58 14.55 -11.21
CA ILE A 116 -16.78 15.51 -10.44
C ILE A 116 -15.88 14.76 -9.45
N ILE A 117 -16.46 13.84 -8.67
CA ILE A 117 -15.71 13.06 -7.68
C ILE A 117 -14.65 12.19 -8.38
N SER A 118 -15.02 11.49 -9.45
CA SER A 118 -14.10 10.67 -10.23
C SER A 118 -12.91 11.48 -10.78
N GLY A 119 -13.17 12.67 -11.34
CA GLY A 119 -12.12 13.54 -11.85
C GLY A 119 -11.18 14.04 -10.76
N ILE A 120 -11.73 14.45 -9.60
CA ILE A 120 -10.93 14.87 -8.44
C ILE A 120 -10.05 13.72 -7.95
N VAL A 121 -10.60 12.51 -7.82
CA VAL A 121 -9.82 11.35 -7.36
C VAL A 121 -8.70 11.03 -8.34
N GLY A 122 -8.98 10.97 -9.65
CA GLY A 122 -7.94 10.73 -10.66
C GLY A 122 -6.82 11.79 -10.63
N LEU A 123 -7.17 13.05 -10.40
CA LEU A 123 -6.21 14.15 -10.28
C LEU A 123 -5.36 14.03 -9.00
N ILE A 124 -5.98 13.73 -7.86
CA ILE A 124 -5.25 13.47 -6.60
C ILE A 124 -4.27 12.30 -6.78
N THR A 125 -4.69 11.21 -7.42
CA THR A 125 -3.80 10.06 -7.69
C THR A 125 -2.58 10.48 -8.50
N LEU A 126 -2.77 11.30 -9.54
CA LEU A 126 -1.67 11.80 -10.38
C LEU A 126 -0.69 12.66 -9.56
N PHE A 127 -1.21 13.62 -8.78
CA PHE A 127 -0.37 14.47 -7.92
C PHE A 127 0.38 13.66 -6.87
N LEU A 128 -0.26 12.66 -6.26
CA LEU A 128 0.35 11.81 -5.25
C LEU A 128 1.49 10.99 -5.85
N SER A 129 1.32 10.44 -7.06
CA SER A 129 2.39 9.71 -7.76
C SER A 129 3.59 10.60 -8.10
N ILE A 130 3.37 11.86 -8.49
CA ILE A 130 4.47 12.81 -8.73
C ILE A 130 5.18 13.15 -7.42
N LEU A 131 4.44 13.41 -6.35
CA LEU A 131 5.00 13.76 -5.04
C LEU A 131 5.87 12.64 -4.48
N ILE A 132 5.39 11.38 -4.52
CA ILE A 132 6.13 10.20 -4.06
C ILE A 132 7.42 9.98 -4.87
N PHE A 133 7.44 10.37 -6.14
CA PHE A 133 8.64 10.20 -6.97
C PHE A 133 9.67 11.32 -6.78
N TYR A 134 9.22 12.51 -6.36
CA TYR A 134 10.10 13.65 -6.16
C TYR A 134 10.82 13.65 -4.79
N ASP A 135 10.22 13.00 -3.78
CA ASP A 135 10.77 12.79 -2.44
C ASP A 135 11.74 11.59 -2.40
#